data_AF-A0A930XTL0-F1
#
_entry.id   AF-A0A930XTL0-F1
#
_cell.length_a   1.000
_cell.length_b   1.000
_cell.length_c   1.000
_cell.angle_alpha   90.00
_cell.angle_beta   90.00
_cell.angle_gamma   90.00
#
_symmetry.space_group_name_H-M   'P 1'
#
loop_
_entity.id
_entity.type
_entity.pdbx_description
1 polymer ?
#
loop_
_entity_poly.entity_id
_entity_poly.type
_entity_poly.pdbx_seq_one_letter_code
_entity_poly.pdbx_strand_id
1 'polypeptide(L)'
;YRGNLVLRSPLQCILTCLALPTKEPQKSFADREEMMRDVRSLREEHNFSTETAIKDVAAALRRHVDEKAFDHVLTQLPEGAIDFWRV
;
A
#
# COMPACT_ATOMS: atom_id res chain seq x y z
N TYR A 1 34.24 -4.30 8.70
CA TYR A 1 33.59 -3.73 9.88
C TYR A 1 32.15 -3.39 9.54
N ARG A 2 31.21 -4.13 10.17
CA ARG A 2 29.77 -3.85 10.43
C ARG A 2 28.95 -3.12 9.35
N GLY A 3 27.85 -3.64 8.82
CA GLY A 3 27.01 -4.78 9.18
C GLY A 3 25.69 -4.64 8.42
N ASN A 4 25.03 -5.77 8.15
CA ASN A 4 23.69 -5.92 7.61
C ASN A 4 22.77 -4.69 7.77
N LEU A 5 22.74 -3.81 6.77
CA LEU A 5 21.62 -2.91 6.53
C LEU A 5 20.62 -3.63 5.62
N VAL A 6 20.06 -4.73 6.13
CA VAL A 6 18.69 -5.09 5.73
C VAL A 6 17.81 -4.05 6.44
N LEU A 7 17.81 -2.84 5.87
CA LEU A 7 17.02 -1.73 6.33
C LEU A 7 15.58 -2.18 6.30
N ARG A 8 15.00 -2.27 7.50
CA ARG A 8 13.57 -2.27 7.77
C ARG A 8 12.95 -1.15 6.93
N SER A 9 12.50 -1.49 5.73
CA SER A 9 11.96 -0.53 4.77
C SER A 9 10.43 -0.63 4.80
N PRO A 10 9.72 0.51 4.95
CA PRO A 10 8.26 0.55 5.00
C PRO A 10 7.55 0.14 3.69
N LEU A 11 8.32 -0.31 2.68
CA LEU A 11 7.81 -0.89 1.43
C LEU A 11 7.01 -2.19 1.65
N GLN A 12 7.05 -2.74 2.87
CA GLN A 12 6.37 -3.97 3.23
C GLN A 12 4.84 -3.94 3.02
N CYS A 13 4.18 -2.79 3.18
CA CYS A 13 2.71 -2.76 3.10
C CYS A 13 2.22 -2.67 1.65
N ILE A 14 2.85 -1.87 0.77
CA ILE A 14 2.38 -1.75 -0.64
C ILE A 14 2.91 -2.89 -1.52
N LEU A 15 4.17 -3.30 -1.36
CA LEU A 15 4.79 -4.31 -2.22
C LEU A 15 4.22 -5.72 -1.95
N THR A 16 3.86 -6.00 -0.70
CA THR A 16 3.33 -7.30 -0.28
C THR A 16 1.82 -7.43 -0.51
N CYS A 17 1.07 -6.32 -0.51
CA CYS A 17 -0.38 -6.33 -0.77
C CYS A 17 -0.75 -6.40 -2.27
N LEU A 18 0.17 -6.02 -3.19
CA LEU A 18 -0.08 -6.01 -4.64
C LEU A 18 0.50 -7.23 -5.39
N ALA A 19 0.67 -8.36 -4.70
CA ALA A 19 0.99 -9.66 -5.31
C ALA A 19 2.34 -9.77 -6.06
N LEU A 20 3.33 -8.92 -5.76
CA LEU A 20 4.69 -9.17 -6.23
C LEU A 20 5.32 -10.29 -5.37
N PRO A 21 5.84 -11.38 -5.98
CA PRO A 21 6.31 -12.54 -5.23
C PRO A 21 7.58 -12.20 -4.45
N THR A 22 7.43 -11.90 -3.17
CA THR A 22 8.54 -11.84 -2.21
C THR A 22 8.52 -13.10 -1.34
N LYS A 23 9.68 -13.51 -0.79
CA LYS A 23 9.77 -14.63 0.16
C LYS A 23 9.26 -14.30 1.56
N GLU A 24 8.75 -13.09 1.75
CA GLU A 24 8.37 -12.57 3.06
C GLU A 24 6.89 -12.84 3.33
N PRO A 25 6.52 -13.12 4.59
CA PRO A 25 5.12 -13.37 4.93
C PRO A 25 4.27 -12.12 4.63
N GLN A 26 3.07 -12.35 4.09
CA GLN A 26 2.10 -11.28 3.88
C GLN A 26 1.61 -10.74 5.24
N LYS A 27 1.75 -9.43 5.45
CA LYS A 27 1.15 -8.75 6.60
C LYS A 27 -0.32 -8.49 6.32
N SER A 28 -1.13 -8.55 7.38
CA SER A 28 -2.52 -8.08 7.35
C SER A 28 -2.56 -6.58 7.09
N PHE A 29 -3.65 -6.11 6.50
CA PHE A 29 -3.94 -4.68 6.41
C PHE A 29 -4.13 -4.10 7.82
N ALA A 30 -3.52 -2.94 8.07
CA ALA A 30 -3.69 -2.18 9.31
C ALA A 30 -4.83 -1.15 9.16
N ASP A 31 -5.02 -0.30 10.17
CA ASP A 31 -5.95 0.83 10.04
C ASP A 31 -5.42 1.89 9.04
N ARG A 32 -6.32 2.76 8.58
CA ARG A 32 -6.01 3.76 7.55
C ARG A 32 -4.91 4.73 8.00
N GLU A 33 -4.84 5.08 9.27
CA GLU A 33 -3.86 6.04 9.79
C GLU A 33 -2.46 5.42 9.86
N GLU A 34 -2.36 4.17 10.31
CA GLU A 34 -1.13 3.39 10.32
C GLU A 34 -0.61 3.19 8.90
N MET A 35 -1.48 2.79 7.98
CA MET A 35 -1.08 2.63 6.57
C MET A 35 -0.66 3.97 5.95
N MET A 36 -1.30 5.09 6.28
CA MET A 36 -0.85 6.40 5.81
C MET A 36 0.50 6.82 6.41
N ARG A 37 0.76 6.50 7.69
CA ARG A 37 2.07 6.72 8.33
C ARG A 37 3.15 5.91 7.62
N ASP A 38 2.87 4.65 7.32
CA ASP A 38 3.76 3.79 6.55
C ASP A 38 4.06 4.39 5.17
N VAL A 39 3.02 4.81 4.44
CA VAL A 39 3.16 5.44 3.12
C VAL A 39 4.07 6.66 3.17
N ARG A 40 3.95 7.53 4.17
CA ARG A 40 4.80 8.74 4.29
C ARG A 40 6.21 8.45 4.78
N SER A 41 6.41 7.39 5.56
CA SER A 41 7.74 6.98 6.04
C SER A 41 8.64 6.41 4.93
N LEU A 42 8.07 6.08 3.76
CA LEU A 42 8.80 5.58 2.60
C LEU A 42 9.76 6.62 2.07
N ARG A 43 11.07 6.46 2.29
CA ARG A 43 12.09 7.42 1.84
C ARG A 43 11.73 8.84 2.28
N GLU A 44 11.56 9.04 3.58
CA GLU A 44 11.09 10.28 4.20
C GLU A 44 11.65 11.56 3.56
N GLU A 45 12.95 11.62 3.27
CA GLU A 45 13.62 12.77 2.62
C GLU A 45 13.14 13.09 1.19
N HIS A 46 12.46 12.15 0.52
CA HIS A 46 12.04 12.22 -0.88
C HIS A 46 10.55 11.91 -1.07
N ASN A 47 9.81 11.76 0.01
CA ASN A 47 8.40 11.39 -0.05
C ASN A 47 7.52 12.63 -0.05
N PHE A 48 6.74 12.80 -1.12
CA PHE A 48 5.82 13.91 -1.29
C PHE A 48 4.36 13.51 -1.04
N SER A 49 4.13 12.33 -0.45
CA SER A 49 2.79 11.85 -0.15
C SER A 49 2.12 12.74 0.89
N THR A 50 0.97 13.29 0.52
CA THR A 50 0.09 14.04 1.43
C THR A 50 -0.57 13.10 2.44
N GLU A 51 -1.23 13.66 3.45
CA GLU A 51 -2.04 12.89 4.40
C GLU A 51 -3.21 12.15 3.73
N THR A 52 -3.61 12.59 2.54
CA THR A 52 -4.70 12.03 1.74
C THR A 52 -4.23 11.13 0.61
N ALA A 53 -2.92 10.87 0.46
CA ALA A 53 -2.38 10.23 -0.75
C ALA A 53 -3.06 8.89 -1.11
N ILE A 54 -3.35 8.02 -0.13
CA ILE A 54 -4.09 6.76 -0.41
C ILE A 54 -5.48 7.06 -1.00
N LYS A 55 -6.20 8.04 -0.45
CA LYS A 55 -7.54 8.44 -0.94
C LYS A 55 -7.44 9.05 -2.33
N ASP A 56 -6.46 9.91 -2.56
CA ASP A 56 -6.28 10.62 -3.83
C ASP A 56 -5.96 9.65 -4.96
N VAL A 57 -5.07 8.67 -4.70
CA VAL A 57 -4.75 7.61 -5.65
C VAL A 57 -5.95 6.69 -5.88
N ALA A 58 -6.69 6.30 -4.84
CA ALA A 58 -7.90 5.50 -4.99
C ALA A 58 -8.95 6.21 -5.87
N ALA A 59 -9.17 7.51 -5.66
CA ALA A 59 -10.07 8.32 -6.47
C ALA A 59 -9.57 8.46 -7.92
N ALA A 60 -8.27 8.62 -8.12
CA ALA A 60 -7.67 8.66 -9.45
C ALA A 60 -7.86 7.32 -10.18
N LEU A 61 -7.62 6.19 -9.52
CA LEU A 61 -7.83 4.87 -10.12
C LEU A 61 -9.28 4.69 -10.56
N ARG A 62 -10.26 4.92 -9.67
CA ARG A 62 -11.69 4.77 -9.99
C ARG A 62 -12.16 5.64 -11.16
N ARG A 63 -11.49 6.76 -11.44
CA ARG A 63 -11.81 7.63 -12.58
C ARG A 63 -11.25 7.15 -13.92
N HIS A 64 -10.21 6.30 -13.90
CA HIS A 64 -9.43 5.96 -15.09
C HIS A 64 -9.39 4.47 -15.42
N VAL A 65 -9.90 3.61 -14.54
CA VAL A 65 -10.02 2.17 -14.78
C VAL A 65 -11.48 1.75 -14.84
N ASP A 66 -11.75 0.57 -15.42
CA ASP A 66 -13.08 -0.04 -15.30
C ASP A 66 -13.34 -0.38 -13.83
N GLU A 67 -14.36 0.27 -13.25
CA GLU A 67 -14.67 0.16 -11.84
C GLU A 67 -15.07 -1.28 -11.44
N LYS A 68 -15.81 -1.99 -12.29
CA LYS A 68 -16.24 -3.37 -12.00
C LYS A 68 -15.07 -4.33 -12.06
N ALA A 69 -14.19 -4.17 -13.04
CA ALA A 69 -12.98 -4.97 -13.15
C ALA A 69 -12.05 -4.69 -11.95
N PHE A 70 -11.93 -3.43 -11.53
CA PHE A 70 -11.14 -3.06 -10.37
C PHE A 70 -11.70 -3.66 -9.08
N ASP A 71 -13.00 -3.49 -8.81
CA ASP A 71 -13.64 -4.10 -7.65
C ASP A 71 -13.51 -5.63 -7.67
N HIS A 72 -13.64 -6.27 -8.84
CA HIS A 72 -13.41 -7.71 -8.98
C HIS A 72 -11.98 -8.12 -8.59
N VAL A 73 -10.96 -7.38 -9.02
CA VAL A 73 -9.57 -7.63 -8.62
C VAL A 73 -9.41 -7.47 -7.11
N LEU A 74 -10.03 -6.45 -6.50
CA LEU A 74 -9.96 -6.24 -5.04
C LEU A 74 -10.54 -7.42 -4.25
N THR A 75 -11.56 -8.11 -4.76
CA THR A 75 -12.11 -9.31 -4.11
C THR A 75 -11.16 -10.51 -4.10
N GLN A 76 -10.11 -10.50 -4.92
CA GLN A 76 -9.09 -11.56 -4.98
C GLN A 76 -7.89 -11.27 -4.07
N LEU A 77 -7.83 -10.08 -3.47
CA LEU A 77 -6.76 -9.66 -2.57
C LEU A 77 -7.10 -10.02 -1.10
N PRO A 78 -6.11 -10.00 -0.19
CA PRO A 78 -6.34 -10.25 1.22
C PRO A 78 -7.35 -9.29 1.85
N GLU A 79 -7.96 -9.72 2.96
CA GLU A 79 -8.90 -8.94 3.75
C GLU A 79 -8.32 -7.55 4.09
N GLY A 80 -9.13 -6.50 3.87
CA GLY A 80 -8.73 -5.10 4.05
C GLY A 80 -8.33 -4.37 2.77
N ALA A 81 -8.11 -5.08 1.65
CA ALA A 81 -7.81 -4.45 0.36
C ALA A 81 -8.92 -3.51 -0.12
N ILE A 82 -10.19 -3.92 0.00
CA ILE A 82 -11.34 -3.09 -0.38
C ILE A 82 -11.39 -1.81 0.46
N ASP A 83 -11.17 -1.91 1.78
CA ASP A 83 -11.18 -0.76 2.70
C ASP A 83 -10.02 0.20 2.44
N PHE A 84 -8.85 -0.33 2.08
CA PHE A 84 -7.68 0.45 1.70
C PHE A 84 -7.97 1.34 0.48
N TRP A 85 -8.59 0.76 -0.56
CA TRP A 85 -8.90 1.43 -1.83
C TRP A 85 -10.26 2.14 -1.84
N ARG A 86 -10.92 2.28 -0.69
CA ARG A 86 -12.14 3.09 -0.55
C ARG A 86 -11.79 4.59 -0.54
N VAL A 87 -12.58 5.35 -1.31
CA VAL A 87 -12.53 6.82 -1.43
C VAL A 87 -13.33 7.48 -0.31
#